data_AF-A0A7M3VDF6-F1
#
_entry.id   AF-A0A7M3VDF6-F1
#
_cell.length_a   1.000
_cell.length_b   1.000
_cell.length_c   1.000
_cell.angle_alpha   90.00
_cell.angle_beta   90.00
_cell.angle_gamma   90.00
#
_symmetry.space_group_name_H-M   'P 1'
#
loop_
_entity.id
_entity.type
_entity.pdbx_description
1 polymer ?
#
loop_
_entity_poly.entity_id
_entity_poly.type
_entity_poly.pdbx_seq_one_letter_code
_entity_poly.pdbx_strand_id
1 'polypeptide(L)'
;QSPHSPNLYFVLLVPKVVVEYHQLDKKVVKESLEVDTSGSTFDPTKRLKSGSPMKDSTRESQEKLSLADGGSMSSGGATSTRKALKIEVEKQSGSSDPLLKNDFAKKPFKDESNKKLAASGEFANDKAWKPLLKTDEIEKNRGMGAT
;
A
#
# COMPACT_ATOMS: atom_id res chain seq x y z
N GLN A 1 37.21 13.29 -9.17
CA GLN A 1 38.05 14.20 -9.98
C GLN A 1 37.32 14.48 -11.28
N SER A 2 37.38 15.72 -11.80
CA SER A 2 36.75 16.06 -13.08
C SER A 2 37.43 15.31 -14.23
N PRO A 3 36.67 14.70 -15.17
CA PRO A 3 37.24 13.95 -16.27
C PRO A 3 38.00 14.82 -17.28
N HIS A 4 37.78 16.14 -17.28
CA HIS A 4 38.31 17.05 -18.31
C HIS A 4 39.05 18.28 -17.76
N SER A 5 38.85 18.64 -16.49
CA SER A 5 39.55 19.78 -15.88
C SER A 5 40.69 19.31 -14.98
N PRO A 6 41.95 19.68 -15.27
CA PRO A 6 43.01 19.49 -14.30
C PRO A 6 42.71 20.29 -13.02
N ASN A 7 43.13 19.75 -11.87
CA ASN A 7 42.96 20.35 -10.54
C ASN A 7 41.51 20.50 -10.02
N LEU A 8 40.48 19.97 -10.70
CA LEU A 8 39.09 20.06 -10.24
C LEU A 8 38.62 18.76 -9.53
N TYR A 9 38.15 18.91 -8.30
CA TYR A 9 37.63 17.83 -7.46
C TYR A 9 36.29 18.22 -6.85
N PHE A 10 35.47 17.21 -6.58
CA PHE A 10 34.24 17.34 -5.82
C PHE A 10 34.37 16.41 -4.62
N VAL A 11 34.12 16.96 -3.43
CA VAL A 11 34.12 16.22 -2.18
C VAL A 11 32.67 16.05 -1.77
N LEU A 12 32.31 14.87 -1.29
CA LEU A 12 31.00 14.61 -0.67
C LEU A 12 31.20 14.62 0.85
N LEU A 13 30.56 15.57 1.51
CA LEU A 13 30.56 15.72 2.96
C LEU A 13 29.21 15.24 3.50
N VAL A 14 29.26 14.43 4.57
CA VAL A 14 28.09 13.97 5.30
C VAL A 14 28.22 14.29 6.78
N PRO A 15 27.10 14.49 7.49
CA PRO A 15 27.13 14.70 8.93
C PRO A 15 27.76 13.49 9.65
N LYS A 16 28.55 13.72 10.71
CA LYS A 16 29.15 12.64 11.50
C LYS A 16 28.11 11.66 12.06
N VAL A 17 26.92 12.16 12.39
CA VAL A 17 25.80 11.36 12.87
C VAL A 17 25.35 10.28 11.87
N VAL A 18 25.61 10.44 10.57
CA VAL A 18 25.33 9.41 9.56
C VAL A 18 26.22 8.19 9.76
N VAL A 19 27.50 8.42 10.10
CA VAL A 19 28.47 7.35 10.35
C VAL A 19 28.10 6.59 11.63
N GLU A 20 27.70 7.33 12.67
CA GLU A 20 27.37 6.76 13.99
C GLU A 20 25.89 6.41 14.16
N TYR A 21 25.11 6.38 13.07
CA TYR A 21 23.64 6.22 13.11
C TYR A 21 23.19 5.02 13.96
N HIS A 22 23.87 3.87 13.82
CA HIS A 22 23.54 2.64 14.53
C HIS A 22 23.93 2.65 16.02
N GLN A 23 24.68 3.65 16.48
CA GLN A 23 25.07 3.83 17.87
C GLN A 23 24.14 4.81 18.63
N LEU A 24 23.23 5.47 17.92
CA LEU A 24 22.21 6.32 18.54
C LEU A 24 21.26 5.49 19.44
N ASP A 25 20.56 6.18 20.35
CA ASP A 25 19.62 5.52 21.27
C ASP A 25 18.60 4.65 20.51
N LYS A 26 18.43 3.41 20.96
CA LYS A 26 17.48 2.42 20.39
C LYS A 26 16.01 2.87 20.46
N LYS A 27 15.69 3.89 21.26
CA LYS A 27 14.37 4.53 21.27
C LYS A 27 14.17 5.50 20.09
N VAL A 28 15.26 5.99 19.52
CA VAL A 28 15.29 6.93 18.39
C VAL A 28 15.51 6.16 17.09
N VAL A 29 16.55 5.33 17.03
CA VAL A 29 16.82 4.42 15.92
C VAL A 29 16.26 3.05 16.28
N LYS A 30 15.01 2.84 15.88
CA LYS A 30 14.24 1.61 16.10
C LYS A 30 14.24 0.73 14.85
N GLU A 31 13.89 -0.53 15.03
CA GLU A 31 13.54 -1.44 13.94
C GLU A 31 12.06 -1.33 13.55
N SER A 32 11.75 -1.75 12.32
CA SER A 32 10.36 -1.76 11.80
C SER A 32 9.51 -2.92 12.34
N LEU A 33 10.17 -4.00 12.75
CA LEU A 33 9.53 -5.17 13.34
C LEU A 33 9.57 -5.07 14.87
N GLU A 34 8.41 -5.12 15.51
CA GLU A 34 8.35 -5.17 16.97
C GLU A 34 8.85 -6.53 17.47
N VAL A 35 9.70 -6.47 18.49
CA VAL A 35 10.16 -7.63 19.22
C VAL A 35 9.29 -7.78 20.46
N ASP A 36 8.63 -8.94 20.59
CA ASP A 36 7.85 -9.27 21.78
C ASP A 36 8.77 -9.79 22.90
N THR A 37 8.92 -9.00 23.96
CA THR A 37 9.77 -9.33 25.11
C THR A 37 9.00 -9.95 26.28
N SER A 38 7.71 -10.25 26.11
CA SER A 38 6.80 -10.72 27.18
C SER A 38 7.06 -12.16 27.68
N GLY A 39 8.08 -12.84 27.17
CA GLY A 39 8.37 -14.24 27.53
C GLY A 39 7.33 -15.25 27.01
N SER A 40 6.48 -14.84 26.06
CA SER A 40 5.50 -15.71 25.40
C SER A 40 6.13 -16.60 24.32
N THR A 41 5.44 -17.69 23.96
CA THR A 41 5.86 -18.57 22.87
C THR A 41 5.98 -17.79 21.55
N PHE A 42 7.10 -17.98 20.85
CA PHE A 42 7.32 -17.37 19.55
C PHE A 42 6.27 -17.85 18.54
N ASP A 43 5.50 -16.90 18.00
CA ASP A 43 4.55 -17.11 16.90
C ASP A 43 4.81 -16.07 15.80
N PRO A 44 5.34 -16.48 14.63
CA PRO A 44 5.62 -15.56 13.53
C PRO A 44 4.35 -14.99 12.88
N THR A 45 3.19 -15.60 13.10
CA THR A 45 1.92 -15.20 12.50
C THR A 45 1.13 -14.18 13.35
N LYS A 46 1.58 -13.93 14.58
CA LYS A 46 0.89 -13.05 15.55
C LYS A 46 0.58 -11.64 15.00
N ARG A 47 1.47 -11.10 14.17
CA ARG A 47 1.30 -9.77 13.54
C ARG A 47 0.62 -9.81 12.18
N LEU A 48 0.40 -10.98 11.60
CA LEU A 48 -0.22 -11.15 10.29
C LEU A 48 -1.76 -11.15 10.41
N LYS A 49 -2.44 -10.38 9.57
CA LYS A 49 -3.88 -10.50 9.36
C LYS A 49 -4.16 -11.58 8.31
N SER A 50 -4.44 -12.81 8.76
CA SER A 50 -4.58 -13.99 7.90
C SER A 50 -6.03 -14.33 7.50
N GLY A 51 -7.02 -13.58 7.97
CA GLY A 51 -8.43 -13.84 7.64
C GLY A 51 -8.72 -13.57 6.17
N SER A 52 -9.24 -14.57 5.47
CA SER A 52 -9.76 -14.39 4.11
C SER A 52 -11.04 -13.54 4.14
N PRO A 53 -11.30 -12.73 3.10
CA PRO A 53 -12.56 -12.00 3.00
C PRO A 53 -13.74 -12.96 2.86
N MET A 54 -14.89 -12.52 3.31
CA MET A 54 -16.14 -13.28 3.25
C MET A 54 -17.14 -12.62 2.33
N LYS A 55 -18.10 -13.42 1.87
CA LYS A 55 -19.25 -12.94 1.10
C LYS A 55 -20.00 -11.85 1.86
N ASP A 56 -20.28 -10.72 1.21
CA ASP A 56 -21.12 -9.68 1.78
C ASP A 56 -22.57 -9.89 1.37
N SER A 57 -23.34 -10.57 2.21
CA SER A 57 -24.76 -10.88 1.96
C SER A 57 -25.62 -9.66 1.68
N THR A 58 -25.22 -8.47 2.17
CA THR A 58 -25.97 -7.23 1.97
C THR A 58 -25.74 -6.65 0.57
N ARG A 59 -24.55 -6.86 -0.01
CA ARG A 59 -24.15 -6.28 -1.30
C ARG A 59 -24.15 -7.29 -2.44
N GLU A 60 -24.12 -8.59 -2.14
CA GLU A 60 -23.98 -9.63 -3.15
C GLU A 60 -25.06 -9.55 -4.24
N SER A 61 -26.33 -9.40 -3.86
CA SER A 61 -27.44 -9.40 -4.83
C SER A 61 -27.42 -8.21 -5.79
N GLN A 62 -26.73 -7.13 -5.43
CA GLN A 62 -26.68 -5.88 -6.19
C GLN A 62 -25.34 -5.67 -6.90
N GLU A 63 -24.24 -6.16 -6.32
CA GLU A 63 -22.88 -5.91 -6.77
C GLU A 63 -22.20 -7.14 -7.37
N LYS A 64 -22.87 -8.29 -7.44
CA LYS A 64 -22.36 -9.40 -8.25
C LYS A 64 -22.41 -9.02 -9.73
N LEU A 65 -21.34 -9.33 -10.46
CA LEU A 65 -21.30 -9.11 -11.91
C LEU A 65 -22.31 -10.02 -12.62
N SER A 66 -23.02 -9.45 -13.59
CA SER A 66 -23.98 -10.17 -14.42
C SER A 66 -23.27 -10.93 -15.54
N LEU A 67 -23.89 -12.03 -15.99
CA LEU A 67 -23.44 -12.72 -17.21
C LEU A 67 -23.63 -11.80 -18.42
N ALA A 68 -22.74 -11.92 -19.41
CA ALA A 68 -22.90 -11.23 -20.68
C ALA A 68 -24.15 -11.72 -21.44
N ASP A 69 -24.82 -10.77 -22.08
CA ASP A 69 -26.04 -10.95 -22.87
C ASP A 69 -25.72 -11.59 -24.24
N GLY A 70 -25.13 -12.78 -24.24
CA GLY A 70 -24.76 -13.54 -25.46
C GLY A 70 -23.39 -13.17 -26.05
N GLY A 71 -22.90 -14.03 -26.95
CA GLY A 71 -21.66 -13.78 -27.71
C GLY A 71 -21.95 -13.07 -29.03
N SER A 72 -21.16 -12.06 -29.39
CA SER A 72 -21.29 -11.39 -30.69
C SER A 72 -20.89 -12.35 -31.81
N MET A 73 -21.84 -12.79 -32.63
CA MET A 73 -21.60 -13.59 -33.83
C MET A 73 -21.56 -12.68 -35.05
N SER A 74 -20.40 -12.07 -35.31
CA SER A 74 -20.20 -11.30 -36.54
C SER A 74 -19.75 -12.16 -37.73
N SER A 75 -19.30 -13.42 -37.49
CA SER A 75 -18.94 -14.40 -38.55
C SER A 75 -18.55 -15.83 -38.06
N GLY A 76 -18.86 -16.24 -36.82
CA GLY A 76 -18.23 -17.43 -36.20
C GLY A 76 -19.08 -18.71 -36.14
N GLY A 77 -18.47 -19.87 -36.45
CA GLY A 77 -19.09 -21.22 -36.41
C GLY A 77 -18.82 -22.06 -35.14
N ALA A 78 -17.98 -21.60 -34.21
CA ALA A 78 -17.69 -22.30 -32.95
C ALA A 78 -18.58 -21.76 -31.81
N THR A 79 -19.18 -22.67 -31.04
CA THR A 79 -20.05 -22.35 -29.89
C THR A 79 -19.59 -23.06 -28.63
N SER A 80 -19.88 -22.48 -27.47
CA SER A 80 -19.62 -23.06 -26.14
C SER A 80 -20.74 -22.68 -25.18
N THR A 81 -21.07 -23.59 -24.27
CA THR A 81 -22.05 -23.34 -23.21
C THR A 81 -21.53 -22.38 -22.13
N ARG A 82 -20.20 -22.16 -22.04
CA ARG A 82 -19.59 -21.24 -21.08
C ARG A 82 -19.82 -19.78 -21.50
N LYS A 83 -20.26 -18.93 -20.56
CA LYS A 83 -20.49 -17.48 -20.74
C LYS A 83 -19.47 -16.63 -20.01
N ALA A 84 -19.24 -15.42 -20.50
CA ALA A 84 -18.43 -14.39 -19.85
C ALA A 84 -19.24 -13.54 -18.86
N LEU A 85 -18.55 -12.78 -18.00
CA LEU A 85 -19.13 -11.73 -17.16
C LEU A 85 -19.09 -10.39 -17.91
N LYS A 86 -20.11 -9.56 -17.69
CA LYS A 86 -20.19 -8.19 -18.22
C LYS A 86 -19.66 -7.19 -17.20
N ILE A 87 -18.93 -6.19 -17.67
CA ILE A 87 -18.45 -5.05 -16.88
C ILE A 87 -18.85 -3.78 -17.64
N GLU A 88 -19.74 -2.99 -17.07
CA GLU A 88 -20.21 -1.73 -17.64
C GLU A 88 -19.63 -0.52 -16.89
N VAL A 89 -19.15 0.45 -17.66
CA VAL A 89 -18.70 1.75 -17.16
C VAL A 89 -19.30 2.81 -18.06
N GLU A 90 -20.17 3.66 -17.50
CA GLU A 90 -20.89 4.68 -18.24
C GLU A 90 -20.80 6.02 -17.50
N LYS A 91 -20.46 7.08 -18.22
CA LYS A 91 -20.41 8.42 -17.66
C LYS A 91 -21.82 8.98 -17.53
N GLN A 92 -22.14 9.59 -16.40
CA GLN A 92 -23.37 10.35 -16.25
C GLN A 92 -23.25 11.68 -17.00
N SER A 93 -24.19 11.96 -17.90
CA SER A 93 -24.23 13.25 -18.59
C SER A 93 -24.57 14.37 -17.61
N GLY A 94 -23.84 15.48 -17.67
CA GLY A 94 -24.09 16.67 -16.82
C GLY A 94 -23.66 16.54 -15.36
N SER A 95 -22.93 15.49 -14.97
CA SER A 95 -22.39 15.32 -13.61
C SER A 95 -20.88 15.16 -13.63
N SER A 96 -20.19 15.67 -12.59
CA SER A 96 -18.74 15.53 -12.43
C SER A 96 -18.33 14.32 -11.59
N ASP A 97 -19.20 13.83 -10.69
CA ASP A 97 -18.76 13.00 -9.56
C ASP A 97 -19.31 11.55 -9.58
N PRO A 98 -20.60 11.28 -9.86
CA PRO A 98 -21.06 9.91 -10.13
C PRO A 98 -20.92 9.48 -11.60
N LEU A 99 -20.48 8.23 -11.78
CA LEU A 99 -20.69 7.48 -13.02
C LEU A 99 -22.12 6.90 -13.02
N LEU A 100 -22.75 6.84 -14.20
CA LEU A 100 -24.04 6.17 -14.39
C LEU A 100 -23.92 4.66 -14.13
N LYS A 101 -22.79 4.07 -14.55
CA LYS A 101 -22.40 2.69 -14.21
C LYS A 101 -20.91 2.62 -13.89
N ASN A 102 -20.54 1.81 -12.89
CA ASN A 102 -19.15 1.58 -12.52
C ASN A 102 -18.96 0.18 -11.94
N ASP A 103 -19.00 -0.83 -12.81
CA ASP A 103 -18.91 -2.23 -12.39
C ASP A 103 -17.55 -2.61 -11.81
N PHE A 104 -16.48 -1.85 -12.07
CA PHE A 104 -15.19 -2.05 -11.41
C PHE A 104 -15.20 -1.70 -9.91
N ALA A 105 -16.13 -0.84 -9.48
CA ALA A 105 -16.27 -0.48 -8.07
C ALA A 105 -17.15 -1.45 -7.27
N LYS A 106 -17.83 -2.39 -7.95
CA LYS A 106 -18.63 -3.42 -7.29
C LYS A 106 -17.75 -4.28 -6.38
N LYS A 107 -18.11 -4.40 -5.11
CA LYS A 107 -17.38 -5.14 -4.08
C LYS A 107 -18.35 -6.04 -3.29
N PRO A 108 -18.74 -7.20 -3.84
CA PRO A 108 -19.68 -8.13 -3.18
C PRO A 108 -19.05 -8.95 -2.02
N PHE A 109 -17.85 -8.58 -1.57
CA PHE A 109 -17.12 -9.21 -0.48
C PHE A 109 -16.75 -8.17 0.58
N LYS A 110 -16.68 -8.59 1.84
CA LYS A 110 -16.24 -7.76 2.96
C LYS A 110 -15.11 -8.43 3.71
N ASP A 111 -14.29 -7.59 4.32
CA ASP A 111 -13.32 -8.04 5.31
C ASP A 111 -14.07 -8.51 6.56
N GLU A 112 -13.53 -9.49 7.28
CA GLU A 112 -13.99 -9.74 8.64
C GLU A 112 -13.75 -8.47 9.49
N SER A 113 -14.73 -8.07 10.29
CA SER A 113 -14.81 -6.76 10.95
C SER A 113 -13.61 -6.36 11.82
N ASN A 114 -12.74 -7.31 12.18
CA ASN A 114 -11.56 -7.11 13.02
C ASN A 114 -10.22 -7.43 12.33
N LYS A 115 -10.22 -7.73 11.03
CA LYS A 115 -9.03 -8.24 10.31
C LYS A 115 -8.53 -7.35 9.16
N LYS A 116 -9.09 -6.15 9.00
CA LYS A 116 -8.59 -5.17 8.05
C LYS A 116 -7.26 -4.57 8.51
N LEU A 117 -6.37 -4.29 7.56
CA LEU A 117 -5.12 -3.56 7.80
C LEU A 117 -5.43 -2.14 8.28
N ALA A 118 -5.00 -1.80 9.48
CA ALA A 118 -5.19 -0.49 10.08
C ALA A 118 -3.94 -0.04 10.82
N ALA A 119 -3.25 0.97 10.28
CA ALA A 119 -2.00 1.49 10.85
C ALA A 119 -2.18 2.02 12.28
N SER A 120 -3.34 2.64 12.57
CA SER A 120 -3.69 3.13 13.91
C SER A 120 -3.88 2.02 14.95
N GLY A 121 -4.05 0.77 14.53
CA GLY A 121 -4.12 -0.39 15.42
C GLY A 121 -2.79 -1.14 15.51
N GLU A 122 -2.30 -1.63 14.38
CA GLU A 122 -1.11 -2.52 14.31
C GLU A 122 0.20 -1.83 14.70
N PHE A 123 0.29 -0.51 14.49
CA PHE A 123 1.48 0.29 14.75
C PHE A 123 1.19 1.44 15.74
N ALA A 124 0.22 1.26 16.64
CA ALA A 124 -0.17 2.30 17.59
C ALA A 124 0.98 2.71 18.54
N ASN A 125 0.96 3.98 18.97
CA ASN A 125 1.90 4.56 19.96
C ASN A 125 3.37 4.47 19.51
N ASP A 126 4.28 4.20 20.45
CA ASP A 126 5.73 4.18 20.24
C ASP A 126 6.24 2.99 19.42
N LYS A 127 5.32 2.15 18.92
CA LYS A 127 5.60 0.96 18.11
C LYS A 127 5.70 1.26 16.61
N ALA A 128 5.17 2.39 16.15
CA ALA A 128 5.38 2.85 14.79
C ALA A 128 6.83 3.29 14.60
N TRP A 129 7.54 2.60 13.70
CA TRP A 129 8.81 3.09 13.19
C TRP A 129 8.60 4.38 12.40
N LYS A 130 9.45 5.38 12.65
CA LYS A 130 9.48 6.65 11.93
C LYS A 130 10.92 6.99 11.56
N PRO A 131 11.14 7.71 10.44
CA PRO A 131 12.46 8.22 10.10
C PRO A 131 13.04 9.10 11.23
N LEU A 132 14.37 9.13 11.33
CA LEU A 132 15.08 9.98 12.31
C LEU A 132 14.78 11.47 12.10
N LEU A 133 14.70 11.89 10.84
CA LEU A 133 14.33 13.24 10.43
C LEU A 133 13.34 13.17 9.27
N LYS A 134 12.42 14.12 9.24
CA LYS A 134 11.58 14.39 8.08
C LYS A 134 12.36 15.13 7.00
N THR A 135 11.83 15.11 5.78
CA THR A 135 12.40 15.82 4.64
C THR A 135 12.61 17.32 4.93
N ASP A 136 11.64 17.98 5.54
CA ASP A 136 11.70 19.41 5.81
C ASP A 136 12.69 19.76 6.94
N GLU A 137 12.92 18.84 7.86
CA GLU A 137 13.94 18.98 8.91
C GLU A 137 15.36 18.89 8.33
N ILE A 138 15.58 18.02 7.33
CA ILE A 138 16.86 17.91 6.62
C ILE A 138 17.12 19.17 5.78
N GLU A 139 16.09 19.66 5.08
CA GLU A 139 16.19 20.86 4.25
C GLU A 139 16.54 22.11 5.06
N LYS A 140 15.87 22.31 6.20
CA LYS A 140 16.09 23.47 7.07
C LYS A 140 17.43 23.40 7.81
N ASN A 141 17.89 22.20 8.15
CA ASN A 141 19.13 21.99 8.88
C ASN A 141 20.25 21.57 7.92
N ARG A 142 20.92 22.56 7.29
CA ARG A 142 22.01 22.30 6.34
C ARG A 142 23.16 21.44 6.90
N GLY A 143 23.33 21.38 8.23
CA GLY A 143 24.30 20.51 8.90
C GLY A 143 23.87 19.03 9.02
N MET A 144 22.65 18.68 8.59
CA MET A 144 22.08 17.33 8.63
C MET A 144 21.91 16.70 7.24
N GLY A 145 22.15 17.47 6.18
CA GLY A 145 22.18 17.00 4.80
C GLY A 145 23.61 16.70 4.31
N ALA A 146 23.71 16.04 3.15
CA ALA A 146 24.98 15.91 2.44
C ALA A 146 25.28 17.20 1.65
N THR A 147 26.56 17.50 1.42
CA THR A 147 27.03 18.66 0.62
C THR A 147 28.21 18.28 -0.24
#